data_AF-A0A3E0L7I1-F1
#
_entry.id   AF-A0A3E0L7I1-F1
#
_cell.length_a   1.000
_cell.length_b   1.000
_cell.length_c   1.000
_cell.angle_alpha   90.00
_cell.angle_beta   90.00
_cell.angle_gamma   90.00
#
_symmetry.space_group_name_H-M   'P 1'
#
loop_
_entity.id
_entity.type
_entity.pdbx_description
1 polymer ?
#
loop_
_entity_poly.entity_id
_entity_poly.type
_entity_poly.pdbx_seq_one_letter_code
_entity_poly.pdbx_strand_id
1 'polypeptide(L)'
;MTNFSIKVGIIGAGLAGLTCARQLCDRGYTVKLFDKSRGIGGRLATRRVNRANQEIAVDHGLPFLTVQGEKTAALIDNLLRENIVTSWFDSSYVAPSGINSVAKFLAKGLEIERDFLVTRLENRQGKWVLNNNGQIRGEFSAIVLAIPAPQAALLLENSHITTMPELRSIVYDPCLTVMAGYGDSLPAVAPSTDIAWLGLDSSKRQSSPDYVFVVHSSADFAVKYLDSEYLEAVKLDLLSRASLPLPDWSQLHRWRYALVRQGLAVPCLSVNSPLPLVACGDWCQGGDLSRNSSLETALTSGIAAANQVQQLLS
;
A
#
# COMPACT_ATOMS: atom_id res chain seq x y z
N MET A 1 -10.44 -28.50 -27.11
CA MET A 1 -9.51 -27.37 -27.22
C MET A 1 -9.25 -26.88 -25.81
N THR A 2 -8.03 -27.03 -25.30
CA THR A 2 -7.66 -26.47 -23.99
C THR A 2 -7.71 -24.96 -24.13
N ASN A 3 -8.70 -24.32 -23.48
CA ASN A 3 -8.81 -22.88 -23.45
C ASN A 3 -7.61 -22.36 -22.64
N PHE A 4 -6.53 -21.96 -23.31
CA PHE A 4 -5.35 -21.44 -22.63
C PHE A 4 -5.74 -20.09 -22.01
N SER A 5 -6.02 -20.09 -20.72
CA SER A 5 -6.31 -18.86 -19.98
C SER A 5 -5.12 -17.89 -20.10
N ILE A 6 -5.42 -16.66 -20.50
CA ILE A 6 -4.40 -15.61 -20.65
C ILE A 6 -3.88 -15.24 -19.25
N LYS A 7 -2.57 -15.41 -19.05
CA LYS A 7 -1.91 -15.12 -17.77
C LYS A 7 -1.46 -13.66 -17.67
N VAL A 8 -1.77 -13.00 -16.56
CA VAL A 8 -1.34 -11.64 -16.23
C VAL A 8 -0.55 -11.64 -14.93
N GLY A 9 0.64 -11.03 -14.95
CA GLY A 9 1.46 -10.84 -13.76
C GLY A 9 1.25 -9.46 -13.18
N ILE A 10 1.06 -9.35 -11.86
CA ILE A 10 0.90 -8.06 -11.19
C ILE A 10 1.98 -7.92 -10.12
N ILE A 11 2.71 -6.80 -10.14
CA ILE A 11 3.75 -6.50 -9.17
C ILE A 11 3.17 -5.49 -8.18
N GLY A 12 3.06 -5.89 -6.91
CA GLY A 12 2.47 -5.14 -5.81
C GLY A 12 1.11 -5.69 -5.37
N ALA A 13 1.05 -6.24 -4.15
CA ALA A 13 -0.19 -6.72 -3.52
C ALA A 13 -0.80 -5.64 -2.60
N GLY A 14 -0.72 -4.38 -3.02
CA GLY A 14 -1.43 -3.25 -2.40
C GLY A 14 -2.86 -3.10 -2.94
N LEU A 15 -3.58 -2.08 -2.47
CA LEU A 15 -4.99 -1.86 -2.82
C LEU A 15 -5.24 -1.80 -4.34
N ALA A 16 -4.42 -1.07 -5.09
CA ALA A 16 -4.55 -0.97 -6.55
C ALA A 16 -4.32 -2.32 -7.25
N GLY A 17 -3.26 -3.06 -6.87
CA GLY A 17 -2.93 -4.35 -7.46
C GLY A 17 -3.97 -5.43 -7.16
N LEU A 18 -4.46 -5.50 -5.91
CA LEU A 18 -5.53 -6.41 -5.52
C LEU A 18 -6.84 -6.10 -6.25
N THR A 19 -7.16 -4.82 -6.44
CA THR A 19 -8.34 -4.40 -7.20
C THR A 19 -8.24 -4.78 -8.66
N CYS A 20 -7.09 -4.52 -9.30
CA CYS A 20 -6.81 -4.92 -10.67
C CYS A 20 -6.92 -6.44 -10.84
N ALA A 21 -6.33 -7.21 -9.93
CA ALA A 21 -6.39 -8.66 -9.94
C ALA A 21 -7.82 -9.19 -9.88
N ARG A 22 -8.65 -8.65 -8.97
CA ARG A 22 -10.06 -9.06 -8.85
C ARG A 22 -10.82 -8.81 -10.15
N GLN A 23 -10.69 -7.62 -10.71
CA GLN A 23 -11.33 -7.24 -11.98
C GLN A 23 -10.92 -8.16 -13.13
N LEU A 24 -9.64 -8.53 -13.22
CA LEU A 24 -9.14 -9.44 -14.26
C LEU A 24 -9.62 -10.88 -14.03
N CYS A 25 -9.60 -11.37 -12.80
CA CYS A 25 -10.14 -12.70 -12.48
C CYS A 25 -11.63 -12.81 -12.79
N ASP A 26 -12.42 -11.78 -12.47
CA ASP A 26 -13.86 -11.73 -12.77
C ASP A 26 -14.14 -11.76 -14.29
N ARG A 27 -13.14 -11.41 -15.11
CA ARG A 27 -13.17 -11.46 -16.59
C ARG A 27 -12.55 -12.72 -17.18
N GLY A 28 -12.17 -13.69 -16.33
CA GLY A 28 -11.66 -14.99 -16.76
C GLY A 28 -10.15 -15.05 -17.03
N TYR A 29 -9.37 -14.03 -16.67
CA TYR A 29 -7.91 -14.08 -16.75
C TYR A 29 -7.31 -14.87 -15.57
N THR A 30 -6.22 -15.58 -15.83
CA THR A 30 -5.39 -16.14 -14.75
C THR A 30 -4.42 -15.08 -14.26
N VAL A 31 -4.52 -14.70 -12.99
CA VAL A 31 -3.70 -13.62 -12.41
C VAL A 31 -2.80 -14.18 -11.31
N LYS A 32 -1.53 -13.77 -11.33
CA LYS A 32 -0.60 -13.99 -10.23
C LYS A 32 0.01 -12.66 -9.76
N LEU A 33 -0.08 -12.38 -8.47
CA LEU A 33 0.52 -11.21 -7.86
C LEU A 33 1.86 -11.55 -7.22
N PHE A 34 2.77 -10.59 -7.20
CA PHE A 34 4.07 -10.67 -6.55
C PHE A 34 4.26 -9.48 -5.60
N ASP A 35 4.66 -9.73 -4.36
CA ASP A 35 5.04 -8.68 -3.41
C ASP A 35 6.37 -9.01 -2.74
N LYS A 36 7.23 -8.00 -2.62
CA LYS A 36 8.52 -8.12 -1.93
C LYS A 36 8.38 -8.33 -0.42
N SER A 37 7.20 -8.03 0.13
CA SER A 37 6.96 -7.99 1.56
C SER A 37 6.39 -9.32 2.05
N ARG A 38 6.63 -9.65 3.33
CA ARG A 38 6.03 -10.83 3.99
C ARG A 38 4.51 -10.77 4.11
N GLY A 39 3.93 -9.57 4.07
CA GLY A 39 2.50 -9.30 4.18
C GLY A 39 1.95 -8.65 2.91
N ILE A 40 0.63 -8.61 2.80
CA ILE A 40 -0.11 -7.93 1.73
C ILE A 40 -0.74 -6.63 2.26
N GLY A 41 -1.17 -5.77 1.34
CA GLY A 41 -1.86 -4.52 1.63
C GLY A 41 -1.01 -3.26 1.45
N GLY A 42 0.30 -3.39 1.35
CA GLY A 42 1.21 -2.25 1.16
C GLY A 42 1.04 -1.23 2.29
N ARG A 43 0.51 -0.05 1.98
CA ARG A 43 0.22 1.01 2.96
C ARG A 43 -1.01 0.75 3.84
N LEU A 44 -1.81 -0.28 3.56
CA LEU A 44 -2.79 -0.85 4.49
C LEU A 44 -2.07 -1.79 5.49
N ALA A 45 -1.02 -1.29 6.15
CA ALA A 45 -0.14 -2.12 6.96
C ALA A 45 -0.56 -2.15 8.44
N THR A 46 -0.56 -3.38 8.96
CA THR A 46 -0.71 -3.66 10.38
C THR A 46 0.51 -4.44 10.87
N ARG A 47 1.14 -3.98 11.94
CA ARG A 47 2.17 -4.72 12.68
C ARG A 47 1.51 -5.60 13.73
N ARG A 48 2.08 -6.78 13.97
CA ARG A 48 1.72 -7.64 15.11
C ARG A 48 2.81 -7.57 16.16
N VAL A 49 2.43 -7.27 17.40
CA VAL A 49 3.33 -7.16 18.55
C VAL A 49 2.77 -8.05 19.66
N ASN A 50 3.60 -8.91 20.23
CA ASN A 50 3.20 -9.73 21.38
C ASN A 50 3.50 -8.97 22.67
N ARG A 51 2.46 -8.73 23.49
CA ARG A 51 2.51 -8.05 24.79
C ARG A 51 1.62 -8.78 25.77
N ALA A 52 2.09 -9.00 27.00
CA ALA A 52 1.32 -9.70 28.04
C ALA A 52 0.66 -11.02 27.55
N ASN A 53 1.38 -11.81 26.74
CA ASN A 53 0.89 -13.04 26.10
C ASN A 53 -0.33 -12.87 25.16
N GLN A 54 -0.57 -11.66 24.67
CA GLN A 54 -1.59 -11.33 23.69
C GLN A 54 -0.96 -10.68 22.45
N GLU A 55 -1.49 -10.99 21.27
CA GLU A 55 -1.09 -10.33 20.04
C GLU A 55 -1.89 -9.02 19.87
N ILE A 56 -1.18 -7.90 19.78
CA ILE A 56 -1.75 -6.59 19.46
C ILE A 56 -1.54 -6.29 17.98
N ALA A 57 -2.62 -5.88 17.31
CA ALA A 57 -2.57 -5.32 15.96
C ALA A 57 -2.35 -3.80 16.04
N VAL A 58 -1.35 -3.29 15.33
CA VAL A 58 -1.02 -1.86 15.31
C VAL A 58 -1.00 -1.34 13.88
N ASP A 59 -1.94 -0.45 13.54
CA ASP A 59 -2.07 0.08 12.18
C ASP A 59 -1.10 1.26 12.00
N HIS A 60 -0.03 1.03 11.24
CA HIS A 60 1.10 1.97 11.13
C HIS A 60 1.22 2.58 9.73
N GLY A 61 0.24 2.35 8.87
CA GLY A 61 0.11 2.92 7.52
C GLY A 61 -1.13 3.78 7.43
N LEU A 62 -2.19 3.30 6.76
CA LEU A 62 -3.49 3.97 6.77
C LEU A 62 -4.13 3.89 8.19
N PRO A 63 -4.46 5.02 8.84
CA PRO A 63 -5.04 5.00 10.18
C PRO A 63 -6.48 4.46 10.24
N PHE A 64 -7.33 4.89 9.32
CA PHE A 64 -8.75 4.56 9.26
C PHE A 64 -9.25 4.77 7.82
N LEU A 65 -10.43 4.23 7.50
CA LEU A 65 -11.07 4.45 6.21
C LEU A 65 -12.11 5.58 6.32
N THR A 66 -12.28 6.31 5.22
CA THR A 66 -13.40 7.24 5.00
C THR A 66 -13.97 7.00 3.61
N VAL A 67 -15.25 7.37 3.43
CA VAL A 67 -15.85 7.40 2.10
C VAL A 67 -15.30 8.61 1.34
N GLN A 68 -14.59 8.37 0.25
CA GLN A 68 -13.88 9.39 -0.55
C GLN A 68 -14.49 9.53 -1.96
N GLY A 69 -15.28 8.54 -2.36
CA GLY A 69 -15.98 8.45 -3.64
C GLY A 69 -16.76 7.14 -3.73
N GLU A 70 -17.29 6.84 -4.91
CA GLU A 70 -18.15 5.69 -5.14
C GLU A 70 -17.44 4.34 -4.88
N LYS A 71 -16.15 4.23 -5.25
CA LYS A 71 -15.45 2.94 -5.15
C LYS A 71 -15.10 2.62 -3.70
N THR A 72 -14.71 3.63 -2.91
CA THR A 72 -14.52 3.52 -1.47
C THR A 72 -15.83 3.28 -0.74
N ALA A 73 -16.93 3.93 -1.13
CA ALA A 73 -18.26 3.64 -0.58
C ALA A 73 -18.63 2.16 -0.76
N ALA A 74 -18.57 1.67 -2.00
CA ALA A 74 -18.89 0.28 -2.31
C ALA A 74 -17.96 -0.72 -1.58
N LEU A 75 -16.67 -0.40 -1.46
CA LEU A 75 -15.74 -1.23 -0.69
C LEU A 75 -16.12 -1.25 0.80
N ILE A 76 -16.36 -0.10 1.42
CA ILE A 76 -16.73 -0.01 2.84
C ILE A 76 -18.03 -0.76 3.11
N ASP A 77 -19.03 -0.63 2.25
CA ASP A 77 -20.30 -1.37 2.37
C ASP A 77 -20.09 -2.88 2.35
N ASN A 78 -19.20 -3.38 1.48
CA ASN A 78 -18.83 -4.80 1.45
C ASN A 78 -18.12 -5.23 2.73
N LEU A 79 -17.19 -4.42 3.21
CA LEU A 79 -16.42 -4.71 4.42
C LEU A 79 -17.30 -4.71 5.68
N LEU A 80 -18.30 -3.82 5.76
CA LEU A 80 -19.29 -3.79 6.84
C LEU A 80 -20.15 -5.05 6.83
N ARG A 81 -20.69 -5.45 5.66
CA ARG A 81 -21.49 -6.68 5.52
C ARG A 81 -20.73 -7.94 5.92
N GLU A 82 -19.42 -7.95 5.70
CA GLU A 82 -18.52 -9.05 6.03
C GLU A 82 -17.91 -8.93 7.44
N ASN A 83 -18.32 -7.94 8.24
CA ASN A 83 -17.81 -7.66 9.59
C ASN A 83 -16.28 -7.48 9.67
N ILE A 84 -15.66 -6.95 8.61
CA ILE A 84 -14.22 -6.70 8.56
C ILE A 84 -13.89 -5.33 9.16
N VAL A 85 -14.77 -4.35 8.93
CA VAL A 85 -14.67 -3.01 9.50
C VAL A 85 -15.90 -2.70 10.34
N THR A 86 -15.75 -1.77 11.27
CA THR A 86 -16.84 -1.18 12.05
C THR A 86 -16.77 0.34 11.94
N SER A 87 -17.91 1.00 12.15
CA SER A 87 -17.93 2.45 12.33
C SER A 87 -17.09 2.85 13.53
N TRP A 88 -16.39 3.97 13.38
CA TRP A 88 -15.64 4.68 14.41
C TRP A 88 -16.17 6.12 14.51
N PHE A 89 -15.37 7.10 14.94
CA PHE A 89 -15.82 8.49 15.05
C PHE A 89 -15.96 9.20 13.69
N ASP A 90 -16.77 10.25 13.62
CA ASP A 90 -16.90 11.19 12.49
C ASP A 90 -16.94 10.54 11.09
N SER A 91 -17.83 9.56 10.90
CA SER A 91 -18.00 8.84 9.62
C SER A 91 -16.74 8.12 9.11
N SER A 92 -15.84 7.78 10.02
CA SER A 92 -14.69 6.93 9.74
C SER A 92 -14.96 5.47 10.11
N TYR A 93 -14.14 4.58 9.57
CA TYR A 93 -14.23 3.14 9.79
C TYR A 93 -12.86 2.58 10.15
N VAL A 94 -12.85 1.60 11.04
CA VAL A 94 -11.64 0.91 11.48
C VAL A 94 -11.82 -0.58 11.37
N ALA A 95 -10.73 -1.32 11.23
CA ALA A 95 -10.74 -2.77 11.24
C ALA A 95 -10.29 -3.27 12.63
N PRO A 96 -11.18 -3.89 13.44
CA PRO A 96 -10.81 -4.35 14.79
C PRO A 96 -9.66 -5.36 14.79
N SER A 97 -9.55 -6.18 13.74
CA SER A 97 -8.45 -7.12 13.56
C SER A 97 -7.23 -6.53 12.86
N GLY A 98 -7.17 -5.20 12.65
CA GLY A 98 -6.12 -4.49 11.92
C GLY A 98 -6.49 -4.17 10.47
N ILE A 99 -6.08 -3.00 9.99
CA ILE A 99 -6.41 -2.44 8.67
C ILE A 99 -5.97 -3.33 7.49
N ASN A 100 -4.96 -4.18 7.69
CA ASN A 100 -4.53 -5.14 6.66
C ASN A 100 -5.58 -6.23 6.35
N SER A 101 -6.61 -6.38 7.18
CA SER A 101 -7.77 -7.24 6.91
C SER A 101 -8.54 -6.83 5.64
N VAL A 102 -8.53 -5.55 5.28
CA VAL A 102 -9.11 -5.03 4.02
C VAL A 102 -8.39 -5.63 2.82
N ALA A 103 -7.06 -5.67 2.85
CA ALA A 103 -6.26 -6.29 1.80
C ALA A 103 -6.48 -7.81 1.75
N LYS A 104 -6.58 -8.48 2.92
CA LYS A 104 -6.89 -9.91 2.99
C LYS A 104 -8.25 -10.26 2.41
N PHE A 105 -9.25 -9.39 2.59
CA PHE A 105 -10.56 -9.56 1.99
C PHE A 105 -10.50 -9.53 0.47
N LEU A 106 -9.83 -8.54 -0.10
CA LEU A 106 -9.64 -8.43 -1.56
C LEU A 106 -8.77 -9.57 -2.12
N ALA A 107 -7.86 -10.11 -1.30
CA ALA A 107 -6.99 -11.22 -1.68
C ALA A 107 -7.66 -12.61 -1.67
N LYS A 108 -8.91 -12.74 -1.18
CA LYS A 108 -9.61 -14.04 -1.10
C LYS A 108 -9.69 -14.68 -2.49
N GLY A 109 -9.03 -15.82 -2.66
CA GLY A 109 -9.01 -16.61 -3.90
C GLY A 109 -7.98 -16.17 -4.94
N LEU A 110 -7.13 -15.17 -4.66
CA LEU A 110 -6.05 -14.74 -5.55
C LEU A 110 -4.75 -15.51 -5.31
N GLU A 111 -4.01 -15.83 -6.37
CA GLU A 111 -2.65 -16.38 -6.26
C GLU A 111 -1.65 -15.24 -6.00
N ILE A 112 -0.99 -15.26 -4.83
CA ILE A 112 -0.05 -14.21 -4.42
C ILE A 112 1.25 -14.84 -3.94
N GLU A 113 2.36 -14.53 -4.60
CA GLU A 113 3.71 -14.88 -4.15
C GLU A 113 4.30 -13.70 -3.36
N ARG A 114 4.57 -13.95 -2.07
CA ARG A 114 5.16 -12.98 -1.14
C ARG A 114 6.65 -13.24 -1.00
N ASP A 115 7.35 -12.32 -0.34
CA ASP A 115 8.80 -12.41 -0.14
C ASP A 115 9.58 -12.54 -1.47
N PHE A 116 9.03 -11.98 -2.56
CA PHE A 116 9.63 -12.02 -3.89
C PHE A 116 9.75 -10.60 -4.46
N LEU A 117 10.98 -10.06 -4.43
CA LEU A 117 11.29 -8.77 -5.05
C LEU A 117 11.59 -8.98 -6.53
N VAL A 118 10.70 -8.51 -7.41
CA VAL A 118 11.02 -8.43 -8.83
C VAL A 118 12.08 -7.35 -9.04
N THR A 119 13.26 -7.73 -9.50
CA THR A 119 14.36 -6.78 -9.80
C THR A 119 14.49 -6.49 -11.29
N ARG A 120 13.94 -7.37 -12.14
CA ARG A 120 14.00 -7.22 -13.60
C ARG A 120 12.81 -7.88 -14.31
N LEU A 121 12.38 -7.28 -15.41
CA LEU A 121 11.44 -7.79 -16.40
C LEU A 121 12.22 -8.21 -17.64
N GLU A 122 11.87 -9.36 -18.20
CA GLU A 122 12.48 -9.86 -19.44
C GLU A 122 11.38 -10.30 -20.40
N ASN A 123 11.58 -10.01 -21.70
CA ASN A 123 10.78 -10.63 -22.75
C ASN A 123 11.50 -11.89 -23.23
N ARG A 124 10.88 -13.06 -23.00
CA ARG A 124 11.36 -14.36 -23.49
C ARG A 124 10.27 -15.00 -24.31
N GLN A 125 10.56 -15.24 -25.60
CA GLN A 125 9.64 -15.91 -26.54
C GLN A 125 8.23 -15.28 -26.59
N GLY A 126 8.14 -13.95 -26.52
CA GLY A 126 6.85 -13.24 -26.58
C GLY A 126 6.04 -13.32 -25.29
N LYS A 127 6.68 -13.65 -24.16
CA LYS A 127 6.10 -13.58 -22.82
C LYS A 127 6.97 -12.75 -21.89
N TRP A 128 6.31 -12.06 -20.96
CA TRP A 128 6.97 -11.44 -19.83
C TRP A 128 7.38 -12.48 -18.81
N VAL A 129 8.61 -12.35 -18.35
CA VAL A 129 9.21 -13.19 -17.31
C VAL A 129 9.75 -12.28 -16.21
N LEU A 130 9.44 -12.62 -14.95
CA LEU A 130 9.90 -11.86 -13.79
C LEU A 130 11.18 -12.48 -13.24
N ASN A 131 12.15 -11.65 -12.90
CA ASN A 131 13.45 -12.09 -12.40
C ASN A 131 13.78 -11.39 -11.07
N ASN A 132 14.27 -12.18 -10.12
CA ASN A 132 14.91 -11.73 -8.89
C ASN A 132 16.30 -12.36 -8.78
N ASN A 133 17.33 -11.66 -9.25
CA ASN A 133 18.74 -12.07 -9.14
C ASN A 133 18.99 -13.53 -9.61
N GLY A 134 18.40 -13.91 -10.74
CA GLY A 134 18.49 -15.25 -11.34
C GLY A 134 17.31 -16.17 -11.01
N GLN A 135 16.50 -15.85 -10.00
CA GLN A 135 15.26 -16.58 -9.72
C GLN A 135 14.15 -16.11 -10.66
N ILE A 136 13.73 -16.99 -11.55
CA ILE A 136 12.74 -16.69 -12.59
C ILE A 136 11.34 -17.12 -12.15
N ARG A 137 10.32 -16.32 -12.49
CA ARG A 137 8.91 -16.62 -12.25
C ARG A 137 8.02 -16.30 -13.43
N GLY A 138 7.19 -17.29 -13.75
CA GLY A 138 6.03 -17.17 -14.62
C GLY A 138 6.34 -16.83 -16.08
N GLU A 139 5.28 -16.89 -16.88
CA GLU A 139 5.24 -16.48 -18.27
C GLU A 139 3.90 -15.76 -18.45
N PHE A 140 3.95 -14.45 -18.62
CA PHE A 140 2.77 -13.59 -18.63
C PHE A 140 2.59 -12.93 -19.99
N SER A 141 1.34 -12.75 -20.39
CA SER A 141 1.01 -12.03 -21.63
C SER A 141 0.96 -10.52 -21.39
N ALA A 142 0.74 -10.10 -20.14
CA ALA A 142 0.79 -8.71 -19.71
C ALA A 142 1.39 -8.60 -18.30
N ILE A 143 2.03 -7.47 -18.01
CA ILE A 143 2.46 -7.08 -16.66
C ILE A 143 1.75 -5.81 -16.20
N VAL A 144 1.31 -5.81 -14.95
CA VAL A 144 0.82 -4.62 -14.26
C VAL A 144 1.79 -4.23 -13.14
N LEU A 145 2.27 -2.99 -13.16
CA LEU A 145 3.08 -2.39 -12.10
C LEU A 145 2.16 -1.61 -11.15
N ALA A 146 1.79 -2.23 -10.02
CA ALA A 146 0.96 -1.68 -8.97
C ALA A 146 1.78 -1.29 -7.72
N ILE A 147 2.92 -0.63 -7.95
CA ILE A 147 3.90 -0.19 -6.94
C ILE A 147 4.11 1.33 -7.03
N PRO A 148 4.68 1.97 -5.98
CA PRO A 148 5.10 3.37 -6.04
C PRO A 148 5.92 3.69 -7.30
N ALA A 149 5.63 4.82 -7.93
CA ALA A 149 6.20 5.17 -9.23
C ALA A 149 7.75 5.17 -9.27
N PRO A 150 8.49 5.65 -8.25
CA PRO A 150 9.95 5.51 -8.22
C PRO A 150 10.44 4.06 -8.23
N GLN A 151 9.70 3.12 -7.61
CA GLN A 151 10.03 1.70 -7.64
C GLN A 151 9.73 1.08 -9.01
N ALA A 152 8.64 1.50 -9.66
CA ALA A 152 8.34 1.11 -11.04
C ALA A 152 9.40 1.61 -12.01
N ALA A 153 9.80 2.88 -11.92
CA ALA A 153 10.83 3.48 -12.76
C ALA A 153 12.17 2.74 -12.64
N LEU A 154 12.60 2.43 -11.41
CA LEU A 154 13.84 1.68 -11.17
C LEU A 154 13.77 0.25 -11.74
N LEU A 155 12.64 -0.44 -11.60
CA LEU A 155 12.43 -1.75 -12.19
C LEU A 155 12.54 -1.70 -13.72
N LEU A 156 11.91 -0.71 -14.36
CA LEU A 156 11.98 -0.54 -15.82
C LEU A 156 13.41 -0.22 -16.28
N GLU A 157 14.13 0.64 -15.55
CA GLU A 157 15.53 0.97 -15.81
C GLU A 157 16.43 -0.28 -15.75
N ASN A 158 16.31 -1.08 -14.70
CA ASN A 158 17.04 -2.36 -14.56
C ASN A 158 16.67 -3.40 -15.64
N SER A 159 15.50 -3.21 -16.26
CA SER A 159 15.01 -4.05 -17.36
C SER A 159 15.39 -3.52 -18.74
N HIS A 160 16.10 -2.38 -18.81
CA HIS A 160 16.39 -1.65 -20.04
C HIS A 160 15.13 -1.29 -20.84
N ILE A 161 14.02 -1.04 -20.14
CA ILE A 161 12.76 -0.61 -20.71
C ILE A 161 12.66 0.90 -20.51
N THR A 162 12.62 1.65 -21.62
CA THR A 162 12.61 3.13 -21.61
C THR A 162 11.20 3.73 -21.73
N THR A 163 10.17 2.88 -21.78
CA THR A 163 8.78 3.31 -21.81
C THR A 163 8.33 3.90 -20.47
N MET A 164 7.31 4.76 -20.47
CA MET A 164 6.74 5.42 -19.27
C MET A 164 7.71 6.40 -18.54
N PRO A 165 8.38 7.34 -19.24
CA PRO A 165 9.24 8.34 -18.59
C PRO A 165 8.51 9.20 -17.55
N GLU A 166 7.19 9.33 -17.65
CA GLU A 166 6.32 10.06 -16.73
C GLU A 166 6.39 9.53 -15.29
N LEU A 167 6.80 8.28 -15.07
CA LEU A 167 6.99 7.73 -13.73
C LEU A 167 7.98 8.54 -12.89
N ARG A 168 8.94 9.21 -13.53
CA ARG A 168 9.98 10.02 -12.86
C ARG A 168 9.48 11.39 -12.39
N SER A 169 8.35 11.89 -12.91
CA SER A 169 7.81 13.21 -12.50
C SER A 169 6.93 13.14 -11.25
N ILE A 170 6.60 11.93 -10.79
CA ILE A 170 5.74 11.70 -9.62
C ILE A 170 6.56 11.86 -8.35
N VAL A 171 6.07 12.67 -7.43
CA VAL A 171 6.76 12.97 -6.17
C VAL A 171 5.91 12.56 -4.98
N TYR A 172 6.57 11.96 -3.98
CA TYR A 172 5.97 11.54 -2.73
C TYR A 172 6.55 12.33 -1.57
N ASP A 173 5.69 12.62 -0.60
CA ASP A 173 6.13 13.01 0.73
C ASP A 173 6.44 11.74 1.56
N PRO A 174 7.59 11.70 2.25
CA PRO A 174 7.89 10.63 3.17
C PRO A 174 7.17 10.83 4.51
N CYS A 175 7.05 9.77 5.29
CA CYS A 175 6.52 9.81 6.65
C CYS A 175 7.30 8.83 7.55
N LEU A 176 7.64 9.27 8.76
CA LEU A 176 8.11 8.39 9.82
C LEU A 176 6.93 8.08 10.75
N THR A 177 6.67 6.80 10.94
CA THR A 177 5.65 6.33 11.88
C THR A 177 6.30 5.74 13.11
N VAL A 178 5.91 6.20 14.30
CA VAL A 178 6.26 5.57 15.57
C VAL A 178 5.02 4.91 16.16
N MET A 179 5.16 3.63 16.51
CA MET A 179 4.21 2.86 17.31
C MET A 179 4.76 2.77 18.72
N ALA A 180 3.99 3.15 19.74
CA ALA A 180 4.44 3.19 21.12
C ALA A 180 3.35 2.70 22.08
N GLY A 181 3.71 1.81 23.02
CA GLY A 181 2.80 1.26 24.03
C GLY A 181 3.14 1.68 25.46
N TYR A 182 2.11 1.82 26.30
CA TYR A 182 2.18 2.43 27.63
C TYR A 182 1.50 1.60 28.74
N GLY A 183 1.32 0.29 28.53
CA GLY A 183 0.61 -0.56 29.48
C GLY A 183 -0.79 -0.04 29.78
N ASP A 184 -1.16 0.06 31.06
CA ASP A 184 -2.45 0.54 31.55
C ASP A 184 -2.48 2.04 31.88
N SER A 185 -1.40 2.77 31.59
CA SER A 185 -1.32 4.22 31.80
C SER A 185 -1.63 4.95 30.50
N LEU A 186 -2.67 5.79 30.52
CA LEU A 186 -3.04 6.63 29.36
C LEU A 186 -2.29 7.97 29.42
N PRO A 187 -1.25 8.19 28.59
CA PRO A 187 -0.55 9.46 28.56
C PRO A 187 -1.40 10.59 27.97
N ALA A 188 -1.20 11.80 28.48
CA ALA A 188 -1.68 13.02 27.82
C ALA A 188 -0.86 13.27 26.54
N VAL A 189 -1.50 13.88 25.53
CA VAL A 189 -0.88 14.19 24.25
C VAL A 189 -1.07 15.65 23.89
N ALA A 190 -0.03 16.26 23.32
CA ALA A 190 -0.05 17.61 22.78
C ALA A 190 0.90 17.66 21.57
N PRO A 191 0.40 17.34 20.37
CA PRO A 191 1.23 17.26 19.16
C PRO A 191 1.67 18.64 18.67
N SER A 192 2.94 18.75 18.28
CA SER A 192 3.50 19.92 17.59
C SER A 192 3.26 19.85 16.08
N THR A 193 3.72 20.86 15.34
CA THR A 193 3.61 20.95 13.87
C THR A 193 4.39 19.86 13.12
N ASP A 194 5.33 19.18 13.78
CA ASP A 194 6.07 18.06 13.20
C ASP A 194 5.28 16.74 13.25
N ILE A 195 4.08 16.74 13.81
CA ILE A 195 3.17 15.59 13.84
C ILE A 195 2.04 15.84 12.83
N ALA A 196 1.99 15.03 11.77
CA ALA A 196 0.90 15.08 10.79
C ALA A 196 -0.36 14.36 11.29
N TRP A 197 -0.19 13.30 12.09
CA TRP A 197 -1.29 12.57 12.67
C TRP A 197 -0.87 11.85 13.95
N LEU A 198 -1.74 11.82 14.94
CA LEU A 198 -1.57 11.06 16.18
C LEU A 198 -2.91 10.42 16.53
N GLY A 199 -2.90 9.15 16.90
CA GLY A 199 -4.11 8.48 17.38
C GLY A 199 -3.83 7.37 18.37
N LEU A 200 -4.78 7.17 19.28
CA LEU A 200 -4.82 6.01 20.17
C LEU A 200 -5.29 4.80 19.35
N ASP A 201 -4.35 4.09 18.73
CA ASP A 201 -4.63 2.97 17.84
C ASP A 201 -5.27 1.77 18.55
N SER A 202 -4.94 1.55 19.83
CA SER A 202 -5.57 0.50 20.64
C SER A 202 -7.08 0.71 20.83
N SER A 203 -7.59 1.95 20.73
CA SER A 203 -9.04 2.24 20.80
C SER A 203 -9.83 1.66 19.61
N LYS A 204 -9.14 1.27 18.54
CA LYS A 204 -9.75 0.63 17.37
C LYS A 204 -9.99 -0.87 17.58
N ARG A 205 -9.48 -1.44 18.68
CA ARG A 205 -9.55 -2.87 19.01
C ARG A 205 -10.63 -3.11 20.06
N GLN A 206 -11.20 -4.32 20.06
CA GLN A 206 -12.16 -4.71 21.10
C GLN A 206 -11.50 -4.80 22.49
N SER A 207 -10.25 -5.27 22.52
CA SER A 207 -9.43 -5.36 23.72
C SER A 207 -7.97 -5.17 23.36
N SER A 208 -7.21 -4.50 24.22
CA SER A 208 -5.75 -4.37 24.13
C SER A 208 -5.20 -4.35 25.55
N PRO A 209 -4.11 -5.08 25.85
CA PRO A 209 -3.46 -5.02 27.16
C PRO A 209 -2.66 -3.72 27.36
N ASP A 210 -2.37 -3.01 26.27
CA ASP A 210 -1.63 -1.75 26.27
C ASP A 210 -2.48 -0.62 25.65
N TYR A 211 -2.37 0.60 26.18
CA TYR A 211 -2.62 1.81 25.40
C TYR A 211 -1.53 1.96 24.35
N VAL A 212 -1.91 1.94 23.07
CA VAL A 212 -0.96 2.03 21.95
C VAL A 212 -1.25 3.26 21.12
N PHE A 213 -0.28 4.15 21.05
CA PHE A 213 -0.30 5.31 20.17
C PHE A 213 0.44 5.02 18.87
N VAL A 214 -0.10 5.55 17.78
CA VAL A 214 0.60 5.64 16.50
C VAL A 214 0.75 7.12 16.16
N VAL A 215 1.98 7.51 15.86
CA VAL A 215 2.38 8.89 15.57
C VAL A 215 2.99 8.93 14.17
N HIS A 216 2.40 9.72 13.28
CA HIS A 216 2.92 10.01 11.95
C HIS A 216 3.56 11.38 11.94
N SER A 217 4.82 11.44 11.53
CA SER A 217 5.52 12.71 11.35
C SER A 217 4.95 13.50 10.17
N SER A 218 5.18 14.81 10.19
CA SER A 218 5.11 15.66 9.00
C SER A 218 6.11 15.20 7.94
N ALA A 219 5.87 15.62 6.70
CA ALA A 219 6.79 15.41 5.58
C ALA A 219 8.15 16.09 5.85
N ASP A 220 8.14 17.32 6.36
CA ASP A 220 9.35 18.09 6.66
C ASP A 220 10.23 17.42 7.72
N PHE A 221 9.62 16.84 8.75
CA PHE A 221 10.34 16.04 9.74
C PHE A 221 10.92 14.79 9.10
N ALA A 222 10.11 14.06 8.33
CA ALA A 222 10.54 12.83 7.69
C ALA A 222 11.70 13.06 6.71
N VAL A 223 11.67 14.10 5.87
CA VAL A 223 12.74 14.43 4.92
C VAL A 223 14.08 14.59 5.63
N LYS A 224 14.12 15.22 6.80
CA LYS A 224 15.36 15.44 7.58
C LYS A 224 15.96 14.15 8.12
N TYR A 225 15.12 13.17 8.48
CA TYR A 225 15.54 12.01 9.27
C TYR A 225 15.32 10.65 8.57
N LEU A 226 14.79 10.63 7.36
CA LEU A 226 14.42 9.40 6.65
C LEU A 226 15.61 8.44 6.52
N ASP A 227 16.77 8.98 6.20
CA ASP A 227 18.01 8.22 5.99
C ASP A 227 18.95 8.26 7.19
N SER A 228 18.46 8.72 8.36
CA SER A 228 19.25 8.74 9.60
C SER A 228 19.60 7.32 10.06
N GLU A 229 20.85 7.13 10.46
CA GLU A 229 21.35 5.91 11.13
C GLU A 229 20.97 5.90 12.62
N TYR A 230 20.68 7.06 13.22
CA TYR A 230 20.37 7.23 14.64
C TYR A 230 18.86 7.10 14.92
N LEU A 231 18.28 5.96 14.53
CA LEU A 231 16.83 5.77 14.58
C LEU A 231 16.21 5.89 15.96
N GLU A 232 16.92 5.46 17.00
CA GLU A 232 16.41 5.52 18.36
C GLU A 232 16.23 6.97 18.81
N ALA A 233 17.20 7.83 18.53
CA ALA A 233 17.12 9.25 18.82
C ALA A 233 15.98 9.92 18.04
N VAL A 234 15.83 9.59 16.75
CA VAL A 234 14.73 10.12 15.90
C VAL A 234 13.37 9.69 16.44
N LYS A 235 13.24 8.43 16.87
CA LYS A 235 12.01 7.88 17.45
C LYS A 235 11.63 8.61 18.74
N LEU A 236 12.60 8.82 19.64
CA LEU A 236 12.37 9.55 20.89
C LEU A 236 12.06 11.02 20.65
N ASP A 237 12.73 11.66 19.69
CA ASP A 237 12.43 13.04 19.30
C ASP A 237 10.98 13.17 18.80
N LEU A 238 10.53 12.26 17.91
CA LEU A 238 9.16 12.29 17.42
C LEU A 238 8.12 12.07 18.53
N LEU A 239 8.38 11.17 19.49
CA LEU A 239 7.50 10.99 20.65
C LEU A 239 7.46 12.24 21.54
N SER A 240 8.61 12.89 21.76
CA SER A 240 8.68 14.13 22.52
C SER A 240 7.86 15.26 21.89
N ARG A 241 7.86 15.33 20.55
CA ARG A 241 7.05 16.29 19.76
C ARG A 241 5.54 16.00 19.84
N ALA A 242 5.17 14.79 20.22
CA ALA A 242 3.80 14.40 20.55
C ALA A 242 3.44 14.66 22.04
N SER A 243 4.39 15.15 22.84
CA SER A 243 4.32 15.22 24.31
C SER A 243 4.08 13.86 24.98
N LEU A 244 4.48 12.78 24.31
CA LEU A 244 4.38 11.43 24.83
C LEU A 244 5.61 11.09 25.70
N PRO A 245 5.43 10.44 26.87
CA PRO A 245 6.54 10.03 27.71
C PRO A 245 7.30 8.85 27.10
N LEU A 246 8.38 8.41 27.76
CA LEU A 246 9.10 7.19 27.41
C LEU A 246 8.13 6.00 27.44
N PRO A 247 7.99 5.24 26.33
CA PRO A 247 7.08 4.11 26.27
C PRO A 247 7.73 2.83 26.77
N ASP A 248 6.90 1.87 27.22
CA ASP A 248 7.36 0.52 27.60
C ASP A 248 7.98 -0.23 26.42
N TRP A 249 7.51 0.09 25.22
CA TRP A 249 8.06 -0.39 23.97
C TRP A 249 7.72 0.56 22.84
N SER A 250 8.55 0.59 21.82
CA SER A 250 8.27 1.35 20.62
C SER A 250 8.99 0.82 19.39
N GLN A 251 8.39 1.04 18.22
CA GLN A 251 8.96 0.71 16.92
C GLN A 251 8.81 1.88 15.97
N LEU A 252 9.81 2.09 15.12
CA LEU A 252 9.78 3.10 14.05
C LEU A 252 9.65 2.40 12.69
N HIS A 253 8.83 2.96 11.81
CA HIS A 253 8.69 2.57 10.42
C HIS A 253 8.95 3.75 9.49
N ARG A 254 9.60 3.49 8.35
CA ARG A 254 9.91 4.48 7.33
C ARG A 254 9.03 4.28 6.10
N TRP A 255 8.13 5.22 5.87
CA TRP A 255 7.39 5.30 4.61
C TRP A 255 8.10 6.29 3.68
N ARG A 256 9.04 5.79 2.85
CA ARG A 256 9.73 6.65 1.85
C ARG A 256 8.77 7.22 0.80
N TYR A 257 7.73 6.47 0.47
CA TYR A 257 6.70 6.83 -0.50
C TYR A 257 5.34 6.78 0.20
N ALA A 258 5.09 7.70 1.14
CA ALA A 258 3.91 7.65 2.00
C ALA A 258 2.68 8.19 1.29
N LEU A 259 2.75 9.46 0.90
CA LEU A 259 1.66 10.22 0.28
C LEU A 259 2.13 10.83 -1.03
N VAL A 260 1.28 10.85 -2.06
CA VAL A 260 1.61 11.49 -3.34
C VAL A 260 1.45 12.99 -3.16
N ARG A 261 2.54 13.73 -3.36
CA ARG A 261 2.56 15.19 -3.41
C ARG A 261 2.28 15.70 -4.83
N GLN A 262 2.79 14.99 -5.83
CA GLN A 262 2.59 15.29 -7.25
C GLN A 262 2.31 13.99 -8.00
N GLY A 263 1.08 13.81 -8.46
CA GLY A 263 0.65 12.67 -9.26
C GLY A 263 0.50 13.00 -10.74
N LEU A 264 -0.10 12.08 -11.50
CA LEU A 264 -0.45 12.27 -12.91
C LEU A 264 -1.97 12.39 -13.08
N ALA A 265 -2.40 13.26 -13.99
CA ALA A 265 -3.80 13.45 -14.35
C ALA A 265 -4.33 12.37 -15.31
N VAL A 266 -3.91 11.12 -15.13
CA VAL A 266 -4.34 9.94 -15.91
C VAL A 266 -4.78 8.84 -14.95
N PRO A 267 -5.66 7.92 -15.37
CA PRO A 267 -6.13 6.83 -14.51
C PRO A 267 -5.11 5.67 -14.42
N CYS A 268 -4.28 5.47 -15.43
CA CYS A 268 -3.13 4.56 -15.46
C CYS A 268 -2.21 4.92 -16.64
N LEU A 269 -0.99 4.41 -16.65
CA LEU A 269 -0.09 4.43 -17.82
C LEU A 269 -0.13 3.08 -18.51
N SER A 270 0.02 3.05 -19.83
CA SER A 270 0.15 1.79 -20.56
C SER A 270 0.94 1.91 -21.84
N VAL A 271 1.60 0.82 -22.21
CA VAL A 271 2.31 0.66 -23.48
C VAL A 271 2.11 -0.77 -24.00
N ASN A 272 2.25 -0.93 -25.31
CA ASN A 272 2.10 -2.24 -25.98
C ASN A 272 3.39 -2.73 -26.64
N SER A 273 4.55 -2.23 -26.22
CA SER A 273 5.84 -2.61 -26.80
C SER A 273 6.89 -2.81 -25.70
N PRO A 274 7.58 -3.96 -25.63
CA PRO A 274 7.50 -5.09 -26.55
C PRO A 274 6.28 -6.02 -26.35
N LEU A 275 5.57 -5.86 -25.23
CA LEU A 275 4.35 -6.59 -24.85
C LEU A 275 3.50 -5.66 -23.96
N PRO A 276 2.21 -5.96 -23.72
CA PRO A 276 1.36 -5.18 -22.82
C PRO A 276 2.00 -4.96 -21.45
N LEU A 277 2.19 -3.70 -21.09
CA LEU A 277 2.69 -3.26 -19.80
C LEU A 277 1.85 -2.09 -19.32
N VAL A 278 1.30 -2.18 -18.11
CA VAL A 278 0.42 -1.18 -17.51
C VAL A 278 1.01 -0.77 -16.16
N ALA A 279 0.97 0.50 -15.80
CA ALA A 279 1.36 0.99 -14.47
C ALA A 279 0.22 1.77 -13.84
N CYS A 280 -0.03 1.50 -12.56
CA CYS A 280 -1.18 2.03 -11.83
C CYS A 280 -0.86 2.24 -10.35
N GLY A 281 -1.64 3.07 -9.69
CA GLY A 281 -1.52 3.31 -8.26
C GLY A 281 -2.28 4.55 -7.82
N ASP A 282 -2.17 4.87 -6.55
CA ASP A 282 -2.70 6.09 -5.95
C ASP A 282 -2.09 7.38 -6.53
N TRP A 283 -0.99 7.27 -7.29
CA TRP A 283 -0.36 8.36 -8.03
C TRP A 283 -1.04 8.68 -9.38
N CYS A 284 -2.05 7.90 -9.79
CA CYS A 284 -2.85 8.12 -11.00
C CYS A 284 -4.20 8.82 -10.66
N GLN A 285 -4.23 10.15 -10.63
CA GLN A 285 -5.33 10.98 -10.09
C GLN A 285 -6.49 11.24 -11.07
N GLY A 286 -6.50 10.64 -12.28
CA GLY A 286 -7.70 10.58 -13.13
C GLY A 286 -8.27 11.93 -13.61
N GLY A 287 -7.53 13.03 -13.50
CA GLY A 287 -7.91 14.36 -14.02
C GLY A 287 -8.02 15.46 -12.96
N ASP A 288 -8.09 15.13 -11.67
CA ASP A 288 -8.18 16.10 -10.57
C ASP A 288 -6.93 16.05 -9.68
N LEU A 289 -5.96 16.91 -9.99
CA LEU A 289 -4.72 17.04 -9.22
C LEU A 289 -4.90 17.78 -7.88
N SER A 290 -6.09 18.35 -7.60
CA SER A 290 -6.35 19.05 -6.34
C SER A 290 -6.58 18.10 -5.16
N ARG A 291 -6.87 16.82 -5.44
CA ARG A 291 -7.04 15.77 -4.43
C ARG A 291 -5.73 15.05 -4.16
N ASN A 292 -5.30 15.01 -2.91
CA ASN A 292 -4.18 14.17 -2.48
C ASN A 292 -4.45 12.67 -2.81
N SER A 293 -3.38 11.86 -2.94
CA SER A 293 -3.52 10.40 -3.07
C SER A 293 -4.48 9.84 -2.05
N SER A 294 -5.41 9.01 -2.51
CA SER A 294 -6.51 8.50 -1.69
C SER A 294 -6.76 7.02 -1.97
N LEU A 295 -7.59 6.38 -1.12
CA LEU A 295 -8.05 5.02 -1.37
C LEU A 295 -8.87 4.96 -2.65
N GLU A 296 -9.71 5.98 -2.89
CA GLU A 296 -10.51 6.12 -4.12
C GLU A 296 -9.62 6.11 -5.36
N THR A 297 -8.51 6.84 -5.32
CA THR A 297 -7.55 6.92 -6.42
C THR A 297 -6.90 5.56 -6.68
N ALA A 298 -6.46 4.86 -5.62
CA ALA A 298 -5.87 3.52 -5.77
C ALA A 298 -6.85 2.49 -6.35
N LEU A 299 -8.11 2.51 -5.87
CA LEU A 299 -9.17 1.63 -6.38
C LEU A 299 -9.48 1.93 -7.85
N THR A 300 -9.71 3.20 -8.18
CA THR A 300 -10.02 3.66 -9.54
C THR A 300 -8.89 3.32 -10.51
N SER A 301 -7.64 3.56 -10.12
CA SER A 301 -6.48 3.24 -10.94
C SER A 301 -6.31 1.72 -11.14
N GLY A 302 -6.58 0.91 -10.12
CA GLY A 302 -6.58 -0.56 -10.24
C GLY A 302 -7.65 -1.07 -11.22
N ILE A 303 -8.85 -0.50 -11.19
CA ILE A 303 -9.92 -0.83 -12.16
C ILE A 303 -9.53 -0.41 -13.58
N ALA A 304 -8.98 0.80 -13.73
CA ALA A 304 -8.53 1.30 -15.03
C ALA A 304 -7.42 0.43 -15.62
N ALA A 305 -6.48 -0.03 -14.78
CA ALA A 305 -5.43 -0.93 -15.21
C ALA A 305 -5.98 -2.25 -15.76
N ALA A 306 -6.98 -2.85 -15.10
CA ALA A 306 -7.63 -4.06 -15.58
C ALA A 306 -8.33 -3.84 -16.95
N ASN A 307 -9.01 -2.70 -17.13
CA ASN A 307 -9.62 -2.33 -18.41
C ASN A 307 -8.56 -2.21 -19.51
N GLN A 308 -7.43 -1.56 -19.20
CA GLN A 308 -6.36 -1.36 -20.17
C GLN A 308 -5.66 -2.66 -20.55
N VAL A 309 -5.44 -3.56 -19.58
CA VAL A 309 -4.93 -4.91 -19.85
C VAL A 309 -5.86 -5.66 -20.80
N GLN A 310 -7.17 -5.63 -20.56
CA GLN A 310 -8.15 -6.26 -21.42
C GLN A 310 -8.11 -5.71 -22.85
N GLN A 311 -8.06 -4.38 -23.01
CA GLN A 311 -7.98 -3.74 -24.32
C GLN A 311 -6.68 -4.07 -25.08
N LEU A 312 -5.57 -4.24 -24.37
CA LEU A 312 -4.28 -4.57 -25.01
C LEU A 312 -4.15 -6.05 -25.39
N LEU A 313 -4.98 -6.91 -24.80
CA LEU A 313 -4.98 -8.36 -25.02
C LEU A 313 -6.13 -8.86 -25.90
N SER A 314 -7.08 -7.97 -26.25
CA SER A 314 -8.14 -8.20 -27.23
C SER A 314 -7.64 -7.98 -28.65
#